data_AF-A0AA39XTE6-F1
#
_entry.id   AF-A0AA39XTE6-F1
#
_cell.length_a   1.000
_cell.length_b   1.000
_cell.length_c   1.000
_cell.angle_alpha   90.00
_cell.angle_beta   90.00
_cell.angle_gamma   90.00
#
_symmetry.space_group_name_H-M   'P 1'
#
loop_
_entity.id
_entity.type
_entity.pdbx_description
1 polymer ?
#
loop_
_entity_poly.entity_id
_entity_poly.type
_entity_poly.pdbx_seq_one_letter_code
_entity_poly.pdbx_strand_id
1 'polypeptide(L)' 'TLQSCATFCSSYTFFGSENGDECFCGMALNASSTKVPESNCEKKCAGNNGLICGGPQRLSLYKK' A
#
# COMPACT_ATOMS: atom_id res chain seq x y z
N THR A 1 1.57 -2.61 -10.50
CA THR A 1 2.77 -2.71 -9.64
C THR A 1 2.73 -1.61 -8.59
N LEU A 2 3.64 -1.61 -7.60
CA LEU A 2 3.73 -0.52 -6.63
C LEU A 2 3.91 0.87 -7.29
N GLN A 3 4.77 0.94 -8.33
CA GLN A 3 4.97 2.15 -9.12
C GLN A 3 3.69 2.63 -9.81
N SER A 4 2.88 1.70 -10.34
CA SER A 4 1.57 2.02 -10.93
C SER A 4 0.65 2.65 -9.89
N CYS A 5 0.63 2.14 -8.66
CA CYS A 5 -0.18 2.69 -7.58
C CYS A 5 0.27 4.11 -7.19
N ALA A 6 1.58 4.33 -7.04
CA ALA A 6 2.13 5.65 -6.76
C ALA A 6 1.77 6.70 -7.85
N THR A 7 1.78 6.26 -9.11
CA THR A 7 1.41 7.08 -10.28
C THR A 7 -0.09 7.35 -10.31
N PHE A 8 -0.91 6.34 -10.06
CA PHE A 8 -2.37 6.46 -10.00
C PHE A 8 -2.80 7.44 -8.91
N CYS A 9 -2.18 7.37 -7.73
CA CYS A 9 -2.42 8.29 -6.63
C CYS A 9 -1.62 9.61 -6.75
N SER A 10 -1.32 10.08 -7.98
CA SER A 10 -0.53 11.30 -8.28
C SER A 10 -0.94 12.50 -7.42
N SER A 11 -2.25 12.74 -7.32
CA SER A 11 -2.88 13.89 -6.66
C SER A 11 -3.13 13.73 -5.15
N TYR A 12 -2.67 12.65 -4.52
CA TYR A 12 -2.91 12.37 -3.09
C TYR A 12 -1.60 12.40 -2.28
N THR A 13 -1.71 12.76 -1.00
CA THR A 13 -0.57 12.78 -0.06
C THR A 13 -0.01 11.39 0.21
N PHE A 14 -0.90 10.41 0.32
CA PHE A 14 -0.58 9.02 0.62
C PHE A 14 -1.09 8.10 -0.48
N PHE A 15 -0.33 7.04 -0.68
CA PHE A 15 -0.77 5.88 -1.44
C PHE A 15 -0.41 4.62 -0.67
N GLY A 16 -1.11 3.53 -0.93
CA GLY A 16 -0.78 2.25 -0.36
C GLY A 16 -1.32 1.09 -1.16
N SER A 17 -0.76 -0.07 -0.90
CA SER A 17 -1.17 -1.31 -1.55
C SER A 17 -1.61 -2.33 -0.52
N GLU A 18 -2.66 -3.09 -0.85
CA GLU A 18 -3.18 -4.19 -0.05
C GLU A 18 -3.20 -5.47 -0.90
N ASN A 19 -3.04 -6.61 -0.23
CA ASN A 19 -3.21 -7.95 -0.80
C ASN A 19 -2.44 -8.28 -2.11
N GLY A 20 -1.46 -7.46 -2.49
CA GLY A 20 -0.60 -7.67 -3.65
C GLY A 20 -1.08 -7.01 -4.94
N ASP A 21 -2.36 -6.66 -5.04
CA ASP A 21 -3.00 -6.18 -6.27
C ASP A 21 -3.94 -4.99 -6.06
N GLU A 22 -4.28 -4.65 -4.82
CA GLU A 22 -5.15 -3.51 -4.50
C GLU A 22 -4.33 -2.24 -4.27
N CYS A 23 -4.91 -1.09 -4.64
CA CYS A 23 -4.28 0.23 -4.51
C CYS A 23 -5.26 1.23 -3.89
N PHE A 24 -4.78 1.97 -2.90
CA PHE A 24 -5.55 2.95 -2.15
C PHE A 24 -4.85 4.30 -2.15
N CYS A 25 -5.62 5.38 -2.31
CA CYS A 25 -5.13 6.75 -2.26
C CYS A 25 -5.83 7.51 -1.13
N GLY A 26 -5.12 8.41 -0.45
CA GLY A 26 -5.70 9.19 0.64
C GLY A 26 -4.96 10.48 0.93
N MET A 27 -5.69 11.49 1.40
CA MET A 27 -5.10 12.74 1.90
C MET A 27 -4.67 12.63 3.36
N ALA A 28 -5.30 11.73 4.11
CA ALA A 28 -5.04 11.46 5.52
C ALA A 28 -5.35 9.99 5.83
N LEU A 29 -4.81 9.50 6.95
CA LEU A 29 -5.17 8.21 7.51
C LEU A 29 -6.39 8.34 8.42
N ASN A 30 -7.16 7.26 8.54
CA ASN A 30 -8.23 7.21 9.53
C ASN A 30 -7.59 7.23 10.94
N ALA A 31 -8.24 7.86 11.91
CA ALA A 31 -7.79 7.87 13.30
C ALA A 31 -7.68 6.44 13.90
N SER A 32 -8.43 5.48 13.36
CA SER A 32 -8.34 4.06 13.74
C SER A 32 -7.15 3.32 13.13
N SER A 33 -6.40 3.93 12.20
CA SER A 33 -5.24 3.32 11.57
C SER A 33 -4.10 3.17 12.57
N THR A 34 -3.65 1.93 12.78
CA THR A 34 -2.53 1.60 13.68
C THR A 34 -1.41 0.94 12.90
N LYS A 35 -0.17 1.14 13.36
CA LYS A 35 0.99 0.47 12.78
C LYS A 35 1.00 -0.99 13.24
N VAL A 36 1.19 -1.89 12.29
CA VAL A 36 1.34 -3.33 12.53
C VAL A 36 2.79 -3.76 12.24
N PRO A 37 3.22 -4.95 12.70
CA PRO A 37 4.49 -5.54 12.30
C PRO A 37 4.61 -5.71 10.78
N GLU A 38 5.82 -5.56 10.24
CA GLU A 38 6.05 -5.72 8.78
C GLU A 38 5.77 -7.13 8.28
N SER A 39 5.90 -8.14 9.16
CA SER A 39 5.54 -9.52 8.86
C SER A 39 4.06 -9.73 8.51
N ASN A 40 3.19 -8.76 8.84
CA ASN A 40 1.79 -8.77 8.43
C ASN A 40 1.57 -8.21 7.02
N CYS A 41 2.59 -7.64 6.39
CA CYS A 41 2.53 -6.98 5.10
C CYS A 41 3.46 -7.66 4.08
N GLU A 42 3.62 -9.00 4.09
CA GLU A 42 4.62 -9.69 3.25
C GLU A 42 4.10 -10.14 1.86
N LYS A 43 2.93 -9.65 1.44
CA LYS A 43 2.33 -10.06 0.17
C LYS A 43 3.09 -9.43 -1.00
N LYS A 44 3.55 -10.28 -1.92
CA LYS A 44 4.23 -9.83 -3.14
C LYS A 44 3.28 -9.12 -4.08
N CYS A 45 3.77 -8.09 -4.76
CA CYS A 45 2.98 -7.39 -5.78
C CYS A 45 2.70 -8.31 -6.98
N ALA A 46 1.45 -8.40 -7.43
CA ALA A 46 1.05 -9.25 -8.56
C ALA A 46 1.82 -8.92 -9.87
N GLY A 47 2.19 -7.65 -10.08
CA GLY A 47 2.98 -7.22 -11.23
C GLY A 47 4.49 -7.16 -11.01
N ASN A 48 4.99 -7.38 -9.79
CA ASN A 48 6.42 -7.40 -9.49
C ASN A 48 6.70 -8.18 -8.19
N ASN A 49 7.09 -9.45 -8.32
CA ASN A 49 7.34 -10.33 -7.17
C ASN A 49 8.58 -9.97 -6.33
N GLY A 50 9.40 -9.01 -6.77
CA GLY A 50 10.52 -8.46 -6.01
C GLY A 50 10.12 -7.33 -5.06
N LEU A 51 8.87 -6.89 -5.12
CA LEU A 51 8.33 -5.84 -4.25
C LEU A 51 7.22 -6.40 -3.36
N ILE A 52 7.08 -5.77 -2.23
CA ILE A 52 6.04 -6.03 -1.25
C ILE A 52 4.90 -5.02 -1.45
N CYS A 53 3.66 -5.52 -1.48
CA CYS A 53 2.44 -4.77 -1.74
C CYS A 53 1.35 -5.07 -0.68
N GLY A 54 1.69 -4.90 0.59
CA GLY A 54 0.76 -5.05 1.71
C GLY A 54 0.57 -6.49 2.15
N GLY A 55 -0.58 -6.77 2.74
CA GLY A 55 -1.02 -8.08 3.22
C GLY A 55 -2.53 -8.16 3.21
N PRO A 56 -3.13 -9.30 3.58
CA PRO A 56 -4.58 -9.40 3.70
C PRO A 56 -5.08 -8.43 4.78
N GLN A 57 -5.91 -7.45 4.40
CA GLN A 57 -6.39 -6.37 5.27
C GLN A 57 -5.26 -5.55 5.93
N ARG A 58 -4.11 -5.46 5.26
CA ARG A 58 -2.92 -4.77 5.77
C ARG A 58 -2.32 -3.92 4.65
N LEU A 59 -2.32 -2.62 4.86
CA LEU A 59 -1.84 -1.67 3.88
C LEU A 59 -0.33 -1.45 4.05
N SER A 60 0.44 -1.67 2.98
CA SER A 60 1.77 -1.06 2.86
C SER A 60 1.56 0.40 2.46
N LEU A 61 1.79 1.32 3.40
CA LEU A 61 1.52 2.74 3.24
C LEU A 61 2.80 3.52 2.87
N TYR A 62 2.67 4.44 1.93
CA TYR A 62 3.72 5.33 1.48
C TYR A 62 3.21 6.77 1.43
N LYS A 63 4.09 7.71 1.79
CA LYS A 63 3.85 9.15 1.68
C LYS A 63 4.70 9.70 0.53
N LYS A 64 4.14 10.61 -0.25
CA LYS A 64 4.92 11.42 -1.20
C LYS A 64 5.75 12.51 -0.55
#